data_AF-A0A229TQP5-F1
#
_entry.id   AF-A0A229TQP5-F1
#
_cell.length_a   1.000
_cell.length_b   1.000
_cell.length_c   1.000
_cell.angle_alpha   90.00
_cell.angle_beta   90.00
_cell.angle_gamma   90.00
#
_symmetry.space_group_name_H-M   'P 1'
#
loop_
_entity.id
_entity.type
_entity.pdbx_description
1 polymer ?
#
loop_
_entity_poly.entity_id
_entity_poly.type
_entity_poly.pdbx_seq_one_letter_code
_entity_poly.pdbx_strand_id
1 'polypeptide(L)'
;MTGINIGGGNFGPINTGTNSGSMSGANINQQQAPLVALLEQLRAQTAALEVEDRKALDRNLAGLLADAHKAQDPETADDVEPEVVRTRWEKVKNLLSQASEVSGTVAQIGGHISGLIGAF
;
A
#
# COMPACT_ATOMS: atom_id res chain seq x y z
N MET A 1 14.24 -10.27 -46.14
CA MET A 1 14.63 -10.85 -44.85
C MET A 1 13.57 -10.47 -43.83
N THR A 2 13.18 -11.45 -43.02
CA THR A 2 12.10 -11.47 -42.03
C THR A 2 12.33 -10.59 -40.82
N GLY A 3 11.22 -10.02 -40.28
CA GLY A 3 11.04 -9.67 -38.87
C GLY A 3 11.46 -8.23 -38.49
N ILE A 4 10.86 -7.53 -37.53
CA ILE A 4 9.83 -7.86 -36.52
C ILE A 4 9.14 -6.51 -36.20
N ASN A 5 7.81 -6.53 -36.05
CA ASN A 5 7.05 -5.42 -35.49
C ASN A 5 7.07 -5.57 -33.96
N ILE A 6 7.80 -4.70 -33.26
CA ILE A 6 7.64 -4.51 -31.80
C ILE A 6 7.10 -3.10 -31.60
N GLY A 7 5.78 -3.01 -31.52
CA GLY A 7 5.12 -1.88 -30.87
C GLY A 7 5.38 -1.97 -29.38
N GLY A 8 6.19 -1.06 -28.85
CA GLY A 8 6.38 -0.83 -27.43
C GLY A 8 6.03 0.61 -27.12
N GLY A 9 4.91 0.80 -26.42
CA GLY A 9 4.41 2.12 -26.03
C GLY A 9 5.44 2.92 -25.23
N ASN A 10 5.44 4.22 -25.51
CA ASN A 10 6.21 5.25 -24.83
C ASN A 10 5.89 5.28 -23.33
N PHE A 11 6.78 4.75 -22.49
CA PHE A 11 6.80 5.05 -21.06
C PHE A 11 7.98 5.99 -20.81
N GLY A 12 7.70 7.07 -20.07
CA GLY A 12 8.54 8.27 -19.92
C GLY A 12 9.98 8.05 -19.44
N PRO A 13 10.76 9.13 -19.32
CA PRO A 13 12.21 9.06 -19.22
C PRO A 13 12.67 8.19 -18.04
N ILE A 14 13.46 7.18 -18.40
CA ILE A 14 14.25 6.38 -17.45
C ILE A 14 15.29 7.32 -16.83
N ASN A 15 15.08 7.70 -15.58
CA ASN A 15 16.07 8.42 -14.79
C ASN A 15 17.12 7.43 -14.28
N THR A 16 18.15 7.14 -15.10
CA THR A 16 19.41 6.57 -14.62
C THR A 16 20.26 7.70 -14.04
N GLY A 17 20.15 7.93 -12.73
CA GLY A 17 20.97 8.90 -12.02
C GLY A 17 21.35 8.39 -10.65
N THR A 18 22.62 7.99 -10.49
CA THR A 18 23.25 7.84 -9.18
C THR A 18 23.24 9.20 -8.49
N ASN A 19 22.35 9.39 -7.52
CA ASN A 19 22.36 10.55 -6.65
C ASN A 19 22.30 10.10 -5.19
N SER A 20 23.48 10.02 -4.59
CA SER A 20 23.64 10.08 -3.14
C SER A 20 23.29 11.50 -2.71
N GLY A 21 22.04 11.73 -2.37
CA GLY A 21 21.54 13.01 -1.86
C GLY A 21 20.20 12.78 -1.20
N SER A 22 20.11 13.11 0.08
CA SER A 22 18.96 12.88 0.97
C SER A 22 17.62 13.16 0.29
N MET A 23 16.95 12.10 -0.15
CA MET A 23 15.62 12.13 -0.78
C MET A 23 14.56 11.60 0.21
N SER A 24 14.71 11.92 1.50
CA SER A 24 13.92 11.31 2.58
C SER A 24 12.50 11.86 2.74
N GLY A 25 12.08 12.86 1.96
CA GLY A 25 10.72 13.44 2.08
C GLY A 25 9.80 13.18 0.88
N ALA A 26 10.32 13.29 -0.34
CA ALA A 26 9.51 13.23 -1.55
C ALA A 26 9.10 11.80 -1.95
N ASN A 27 9.97 10.81 -1.70
CA ASN A 27 9.69 9.42 -2.05
C ASN A 27 8.63 8.82 -1.12
N ILE A 28 8.62 9.22 0.15
CA ILE A 28 7.65 8.73 1.14
C ILE A 28 6.25 9.25 0.80
N ASN A 29 6.11 10.54 0.47
CA ASN A 29 4.83 11.13 0.03
C ASN A 29 4.28 10.48 -1.25
N GLN A 30 5.14 10.20 -2.24
CA GLN A 30 4.72 9.50 -3.47
C GLN A 30 4.42 8.01 -3.28
N GLN A 31 4.97 7.37 -2.24
CA GLN A 31 4.68 5.97 -1.88
C GLN A 31 3.48 5.82 -0.93
N GLN A 32 3.04 6.89 -0.26
CA GLN A 32 1.89 6.85 0.64
C GLN A 32 0.56 7.18 -0.05
N ALA A 33 0.54 8.08 -1.05
CA ALA A 33 -0.62 8.27 -1.92
C ALA A 33 -1.14 6.95 -2.54
N PRO A 34 -0.27 6.04 -3.02
CA PRO A 34 -0.70 4.72 -3.46
C PRO A 34 -1.19 3.81 -2.32
N LEU A 35 -0.71 3.96 -1.07
CA LEU A 35 -1.21 3.15 0.06
C LEU A 35 -2.69 3.44 0.37
N VAL A 36 -3.07 4.72 0.43
CA VAL A 36 -4.48 5.11 0.66
C VAL A 36 -5.37 4.57 -0.47
N ALA A 37 -4.96 4.74 -1.72
CA ALA A 37 -5.72 4.26 -2.88
C ALA A 37 -5.87 2.72 -2.86
N LEU A 38 -4.81 1.98 -2.51
CA LEU A 38 -4.85 0.52 -2.41
C LEU A 38 -5.75 0.05 -1.26
N LEU A 39 -5.74 0.74 -0.13
CA LEU A 39 -6.63 0.43 1.01
C LEU A 39 -8.11 0.67 0.66
N GLU A 40 -8.42 1.76 -0.03
CA GLU A 40 -9.77 2.02 -0.56
C GLU A 40 -10.19 0.96 -1.59
N GLN A 41 -9.29 0.59 -2.50
CA GLN A 41 -9.53 -0.50 -3.46
C GLN A 41 -9.80 -1.82 -2.73
N LEU A 42 -9.03 -2.16 -1.70
CA LEU A 42 -9.24 -3.37 -0.91
C LEU A 42 -10.60 -3.34 -0.19
N ARG A 43 -11.03 -2.19 0.34
CA ARG A 43 -12.39 -2.05 0.91
C ARG A 43 -13.46 -2.30 -0.15
N ALA A 44 -13.32 -1.74 -1.34
CA ALA A 44 -14.27 -1.94 -2.43
C ALA A 44 -14.32 -3.41 -2.88
N GLN A 45 -13.16 -4.06 -3.06
CA GLN A 45 -13.06 -5.46 -3.45
C GLN A 45 -13.64 -6.40 -2.39
N THR A 46 -13.39 -6.11 -1.12
CA THR A 46 -13.90 -6.94 -0.03
C THR A 46 -15.38 -6.71 0.26
N ALA A 47 -16.02 -5.66 -0.25
CA ALA A 47 -17.44 -5.37 0.01
C ALA A 47 -18.39 -6.49 -0.46
N ALA A 48 -18.03 -7.22 -1.51
CA ALA A 48 -18.81 -8.33 -2.06
C ALA A 48 -18.37 -9.72 -1.55
N LEU A 49 -17.32 -9.79 -0.73
CA LEU A 49 -16.79 -11.06 -0.22
C LEU A 49 -17.52 -11.50 1.05
N GLU A 50 -17.69 -12.81 1.24
CA GLU A 50 -18.02 -13.35 2.54
C GLU A 50 -16.76 -13.39 3.41
N VAL A 51 -16.79 -12.65 4.52
CA VAL A 51 -15.69 -12.57 5.48
C VAL A 51 -16.26 -12.90 6.85
N GLU A 52 -15.69 -13.90 7.51
CA GLU A 52 -16.17 -14.43 8.79
C GLU A 52 -16.39 -13.32 9.84
N ASP A 53 -15.41 -12.42 10.00
CA ASP A 53 -15.53 -11.24 10.86
C ASP A 53 -15.41 -9.94 10.04
N ARG A 54 -16.48 -9.65 9.28
CA ARG A 54 -16.65 -8.40 8.52
C ARG A 54 -16.37 -7.16 9.36
N LYS A 55 -16.87 -7.11 10.59
CA LYS A 55 -16.74 -5.94 11.47
C LYS A 55 -15.29 -5.70 11.87
N ALA A 56 -14.53 -6.76 12.15
CA ALA A 56 -13.10 -6.64 12.41
C ALA A 56 -12.34 -6.20 11.15
N LEU A 57 -12.67 -6.74 9.97
CA LEU A 57 -12.02 -6.34 8.72
C LEU A 57 -12.21 -4.84 8.47
N ASP A 58 -13.45 -4.36 8.51
CA ASP A 58 -13.77 -2.96 8.24
C ASP A 58 -13.09 -2.02 9.25
N ARG A 59 -13.06 -2.42 10.54
CA ARG A 59 -12.38 -1.66 11.59
C ARG A 59 -10.87 -1.57 11.32
N ASN A 60 -10.21 -2.66 10.97
CA ASN A 60 -8.77 -2.64 10.74
C ASN A 60 -8.42 -1.88 9.45
N LEU A 61 -9.22 -2.01 8.38
CA LEU A 61 -9.03 -1.23 7.14
C LEU A 61 -9.25 0.27 7.35
N ALA A 62 -10.29 0.66 8.09
CA ALA A 62 -10.51 2.06 8.45
C ALA A 62 -9.37 2.62 9.32
N GLY A 63 -8.85 1.79 10.24
CA GLY A 63 -7.68 2.14 11.03
C GLY A 63 -6.44 2.37 10.19
N LEU A 64 -6.11 1.45 9.28
CA LEU A 64 -4.97 1.59 8.37
C LEU A 64 -5.08 2.80 7.45
N LEU A 65 -6.30 3.15 7.00
CA LEU A 65 -6.54 4.38 6.25
C LEU A 65 -6.22 5.62 7.09
N ALA A 66 -6.68 5.66 8.34
CA ALA A 66 -6.37 6.76 9.24
C ALA A 66 -4.86 6.88 9.49
N ASP A 67 -4.17 5.76 9.70
CA ASP A 67 -2.72 5.75 9.91
C ASP A 67 -1.97 6.20 8.64
N ALA A 68 -2.43 5.79 7.46
CA ALA A 68 -1.86 6.23 6.18
C ALA A 68 -2.11 7.72 5.90
N HIS A 69 -3.26 8.26 6.30
CA HIS A 69 -3.53 9.69 6.21
C HIS A 69 -2.68 10.51 7.17
N LYS A 70 -2.55 10.08 8.43
CA LYS A 70 -1.66 10.71 9.41
C LYS A 70 -0.22 10.76 8.90
N ALA A 71 0.24 9.67 8.32
CA ALA A 71 1.60 9.58 7.79
C ALA A 71 1.92 10.56 6.64
N GLN A 72 0.88 11.03 5.93
CA GLN A 72 1.00 12.02 4.84
C GLN A 72 0.96 13.47 5.36
N ASP A 73 0.44 13.66 6.57
CA ASP A 73 0.28 14.97 7.19
C ASP A 73 1.47 15.28 8.11
N PRO A 74 2.31 16.28 7.80
CA PRO A 74 3.45 16.65 8.64
C PRO A 74 3.09 16.96 10.09
N GLU A 75 1.85 17.39 10.37
CA GLU A 75 1.40 17.74 11.73
C GLU A 75 1.03 16.52 12.58
N THR A 76 0.73 15.37 11.93
CA THR A 76 0.27 14.14 12.62
C THR A 76 1.10 12.90 12.29
N ALA A 77 2.17 13.05 11.49
CA ALA A 77 3.04 11.95 11.09
C ALA A 77 3.70 11.24 12.29
N ASP A 78 4.07 11.99 13.33
CA ASP A 78 4.66 11.45 14.56
C ASP A 78 3.66 10.65 15.43
N ASP A 79 2.35 10.79 15.17
CA ASP A 79 1.29 10.04 15.87
C ASP A 79 1.06 8.63 15.28
N VAL A 80 1.79 8.27 14.21
CA VAL A 80 1.69 6.95 13.60
C VAL A 80 2.51 5.96 14.42
N GLU A 81 1.83 5.02 15.07
CA GLU A 81 2.47 3.96 15.86
C GLU A 81 2.78 2.72 14.98
N PRO A 82 4.06 2.41 14.69
CA PRO A 82 4.45 1.30 13.80
C PRO A 82 3.88 -0.07 14.21
N GLU A 83 3.87 -0.36 15.51
CA GLU A 83 3.35 -1.63 16.05
C GLU A 83 1.84 -1.77 15.88
N VAL A 84 1.10 -0.65 15.97
CA VAL A 84 -0.35 -0.63 15.77
C VAL A 84 -0.67 -0.87 14.29
N VAL A 85 0.04 -0.20 13.38
CA VAL A 85 -0.10 -0.39 11.92
C VAL A 85 0.19 -1.86 11.57
N ARG A 86 1.31 -2.42 12.07
CA ARG A 86 1.68 -3.81 11.84
C ARG A 86 0.60 -4.77 12.36
N THR A 87 0.12 -4.57 13.59
CA THR A 87 -0.90 -5.43 14.19
C THR A 87 -2.22 -5.40 13.41
N ARG A 88 -2.66 -4.22 12.95
CA ARG A 88 -3.85 -4.08 12.10
C ARG A 88 -3.65 -4.79 10.77
N TRP A 89 -2.46 -4.65 10.18
CA TRP A 89 -2.14 -5.31 8.92
C TRP A 89 -2.15 -6.83 9.02
N GLU A 90 -1.55 -7.41 10.06
CA GLU A 90 -1.60 -8.86 10.30
C GLU A 90 -3.03 -9.36 10.46
N LYS A 91 -3.89 -8.60 11.15
CA LYS A 91 -5.32 -8.93 11.28
C LYS A 91 -6.05 -8.92 9.93
N VAL A 92 -5.80 -7.92 9.10
CA VAL A 92 -6.39 -7.84 7.74
C VAL A 92 -5.94 -9.05 6.91
N LYS A 93 -4.64 -9.37 6.90
CA LYS A 93 -4.12 -10.54 6.18
C LYS A 93 -4.76 -11.84 6.65
N ASN A 94 -4.89 -12.03 7.97
CA ASN A 94 -5.49 -13.24 8.52
C ASN A 94 -6.96 -13.39 8.09
N LEU A 95 -7.74 -12.30 8.16
CA LEU A 95 -9.16 -12.28 7.76
C LEU A 95 -9.36 -12.50 6.25
N LEU A 96 -8.38 -12.13 5.44
CA LEU A 96 -8.42 -12.27 3.98
C LEU A 96 -7.58 -13.45 3.47
N SER A 97 -7.08 -14.31 4.35
CA SER A 97 -6.15 -15.40 4.01
C SER A 97 -6.72 -16.39 2.99
N GLN A 98 -8.04 -16.56 2.98
CA GLN A 98 -8.74 -17.45 2.05
C GLN A 98 -9.29 -16.73 0.80
N ALA A 99 -9.22 -15.39 0.76
CA ALA A 99 -9.77 -14.57 -0.32
C ALA A 99 -8.75 -14.36 -1.44
N SER A 100 -8.65 -15.36 -2.33
CA SER A 100 -7.68 -15.32 -3.44
C SER A 100 -7.87 -14.12 -4.39
N GLU A 101 -9.09 -13.60 -4.51
CA GLU A 101 -9.46 -12.47 -5.38
C GLU A 101 -8.76 -11.16 -4.99
N VAL A 102 -8.36 -11.03 -3.72
CA VAL A 102 -7.73 -9.80 -3.19
C VAL A 102 -6.24 -9.96 -2.91
N SER A 103 -5.69 -11.16 -3.14
CA SER A 103 -4.29 -11.50 -2.84
C SER A 103 -3.27 -10.54 -3.48
N GLY A 104 -3.52 -10.10 -4.73
CA GLY A 104 -2.67 -9.13 -5.43
C GLY A 104 -2.67 -7.75 -4.76
N THR A 105 -3.85 -7.23 -4.41
CA THR A 105 -3.99 -5.96 -3.69
C THR A 105 -3.34 -6.03 -2.30
N VAL A 106 -3.55 -7.15 -1.59
CA VAL A 106 -2.94 -7.41 -0.28
C VAL A 106 -1.41 -7.41 -0.35
N ALA A 107 -0.83 -8.05 -1.36
CA ALA A 107 0.64 -8.07 -1.54
C ALA A 107 1.22 -6.67 -1.78
N GLN A 108 0.54 -5.85 -2.59
CA GLN A 108 0.97 -4.46 -2.85
C GLN A 108 0.92 -3.61 -1.57
N ILE A 109 -0.19 -3.67 -0.83
CA ILE A 109 -0.33 -2.97 0.45
C ILE A 109 0.76 -3.38 1.44
N GLY A 110 1.10 -4.67 1.51
CA GLY A 110 2.17 -5.16 2.39
C GLY A 110 3.54 -4.52 2.11
N GLY A 111 3.85 -4.26 0.84
CA GLY A 111 5.06 -3.54 0.45
C GLY A 111 5.06 -2.09 0.94
N HIS A 112 3.93 -1.40 0.77
CA HIS A 112 3.77 -0.02 1.24
C HIS A 112 3.77 0.11 2.76
N ILE A 113 3.12 -0.82 3.48
CA ILE A 113 3.12 -0.84 4.95
C ILE A 113 4.54 -1.06 5.49
N SER A 114 5.33 -1.93 4.86
CA SER A 114 6.74 -2.13 5.23
C SER A 114 7.56 -0.86 5.06
N GLY A 115 7.30 -0.07 4.01
CA GLY A 115 7.91 1.24 3.82
C GLY A 115 7.45 2.28 4.85
N LEU A 116 6.17 2.27 5.21
CA LEU A 116 5.58 3.19 6.19
C LEU A 116 6.17 3.01 7.59
N ILE A 117 6.33 1.78 8.05
CA ILE A 117 6.78 1.49 9.42
C ILE A 117 8.30 1.41 9.57
N GLY A 118 9.05 1.72 8.51
CA GLY A 118 10.49 1.53 8.44
C GLY A 118 10.84 0.05 8.39
N ALA A 119 11.17 -0.46 7.21
CA ALA A 119 11.61 -1.84 7.03
C ALA A 119 12.76 -2.16 8.00
N PHE A 120 12.65 -3.32 8.67
CA PHE A 120 13.57 -3.87 9.66
C PHE A 120 15.05 -3.81 9.27
#